data_AF-A0A418XFF2-F1
#
_entry.id   AF-A0A418XFF2-F1
#
_cell.length_a   1.000
_cell.length_b   1.000
_cell.length_c   1.000
_cell.angle_alpha   90.00
_cell.angle_beta   90.00
_cell.angle_gamma   90.00
#
_symmetry.space_group_name_H-M   'P 1'
#
loop_
_entity.id
_entity.type
_entity.pdbx_description
1 polymer ?
#
loop_
_entity_poly.entity_id
_entity_poly.type
_entity_poly.pdbx_seq_one_letter_code
_entity_poly.pdbx_strand_id
1 'polypeptide(L)' 'MTIFINGKQRRVRRPVLIDGLDPDEFYLRNADSIALHQDGLWECIAEAEQGDIAFTDADDADCFGHSG' A
#
# COMPACT_ATOMS: atom_id res chain seq x y z
N MET A 1 -16.47 -22.92 1.52
CA MET A 1 -17.14 -23.46 0.32
C MET A 1 -16.79 -24.94 0.20
N THR A 2 -17.52 -25.70 -0.60
CA THR A 2 -17.24 -27.13 -0.77
C THR A 2 -16.96 -27.40 -2.23
N ILE A 3 -15.78 -27.94 -2.53
CA ILE A 3 -15.32 -28.24 -3.90
C ILE A 3 -15.05 -29.73 -4.03
N PHE A 4 -15.13 -30.27 -5.24
CA PHE A 4 -14.74 -31.64 -5.55
C PHE A 4 -13.28 -31.66 -5.99
N ILE A 5 -12.44 -32.38 -5.27
CA ILE A 5 -11.04 -32.64 -5.66
C ILE A 5 -10.91 -34.15 -5.81
N ASN A 6 -10.53 -34.62 -7.00
CA ASN A 6 -10.39 -36.05 -7.34
C ASN A 6 -11.64 -36.89 -6.99
N GLY A 7 -12.83 -36.39 -7.32
CA GLY A 7 -14.09 -37.07 -7.06
C GLY A 7 -14.53 -37.09 -5.59
N LYS A 8 -13.78 -36.47 -4.66
CA LYS A 8 -14.15 -36.36 -3.24
C LYS A 8 -14.53 -34.92 -2.90
N GLN A 9 -15.67 -34.77 -2.22
CA GLN A 9 -16.14 -33.48 -1.74
C GLN A 9 -15.29 -33.05 -0.52
N ARG A 10 -14.61 -31.89 -0.62
CA ARG A 10 -13.76 -31.31 0.43
C ARG A 10 -14.28 -29.92 0.80
N ARG A 11 -14.41 -29.65 2.11
CA ARG A 11 -14.69 -28.31 2.63
C ARG A 11 -13.39 -27.51 2.64
N VAL A 12 -13.29 -26.52 1.76
CA VAL A 12 -12.14 -25.61 1.68
C VAL A 12 -12.49 -24.28 2.35
N ARG A 13 -11.52 -23.78 3.12
CA ARG A 13 -11.53 -22.41 3.61
C ARG A 13 -11.23 -21.50 2.42
N ARG A 14 -11.94 -20.37 2.33
CA ARG A 14 -11.59 -19.35 1.35
C ARG A 14 -10.24 -18.76 1.77
N PRO A 15 -9.30 -18.53 0.83
CA PRO A 15 -8.13 -17.73 1.15
C PRO A 15 -8.61 -16.39 1.72
N VAL A 16 -7.97 -15.96 2.79
CA VAL A 16 -8.26 -14.68 3.41
C VAL A 16 -7.63 -13.64 2.50
N LEU A 17 -8.46 -12.84 1.85
CA LEU A 17 -8.03 -11.72 1.02
C LEU A 17 -8.50 -10.44 1.70
N ILE A 18 -7.63 -9.45 1.82
CA ILE A 18 -7.95 -8.12 2.35
C ILE A 18 -8.06 -7.19 1.14
N ASP A 19 -9.24 -6.60 0.92
CA ASP A 19 -9.54 -5.76 -0.26
C ASP A 19 -9.19 -6.39 -1.62
N GLY A 20 -9.25 -7.71 -1.70
CA GLY A 20 -8.91 -8.47 -2.91
C GLY A 20 -7.41 -8.74 -3.11
N LEU A 21 -6.57 -8.28 -2.18
CA LEU A 21 -5.13 -8.55 -2.13
C LEU A 21 -4.82 -9.66 -1.13
N ASP A 22 -3.64 -10.26 -1.30
CA ASP A 22 -3.08 -11.13 -0.28
C ASP A 22 -2.78 -10.31 1.00
N PRO A 23 -2.99 -10.87 2.21
CA PRO A 23 -2.73 -10.14 3.45
C PRO A 23 -1.30 -9.57 3.54
N ASP A 24 -0.31 -10.27 3.01
CA ASP A 24 1.09 -9.82 3.05
C ASP A 24 1.29 -8.61 2.12
N GLU A 25 0.67 -8.63 0.93
CA GLU A 25 0.69 -7.51 0.00
C GLU A 25 -0.08 -6.30 0.54
N PHE A 26 -1.22 -6.54 1.19
CA PHE A 26 -1.95 -5.48 1.89
C PHE A 26 -1.11 -4.86 2.99
N TYR A 27 -0.39 -5.67 3.78
CA TYR A 27 0.48 -5.20 4.84
C TYR A 27 1.58 -4.29 4.30
N LEU A 28 2.33 -4.74 3.28
CA LEU A 28 3.44 -3.97 2.70
C LEU A 28 3.00 -2.60 2.14
N ARG A 29 1.79 -2.50 1.59
CA ARG A 29 1.27 -1.25 1.02
C ARG A 29 0.76 -0.25 2.05
N ASN A 30 0.40 -0.70 3.25
CA ASN A 30 -0.27 0.12 4.26
C ASN A 30 0.54 0.29 5.55
N ALA A 31 1.55 -0.53 5.77
CA ALA A 31 2.42 -0.45 6.94
C ALA A 31 3.26 0.84 6.88
N ASP A 32 3.41 1.48 8.03
CA ASP A 32 4.32 2.61 8.18
C ASP A 32 5.77 2.13 8.29
N SER A 33 6.72 3.05 8.12
CA SER A 33 8.15 2.74 8.21
C SER A 33 8.54 2.16 9.58
N ILE A 34 7.79 2.48 10.64
CA ILE A 34 7.98 1.94 11.99
C ILE A 34 7.59 0.47 12.06
N ALA A 35 6.42 0.09 11.52
CA ALA A 35 5.97 -1.30 11.49
C ALA A 35 6.89 -2.16 10.62
N LEU A 36 7.28 -1.66 9.44
CA LEU A 36 8.21 -2.35 8.55
C LEU A 36 9.58 -2.58 9.21
N HIS A 37 10.09 -1.60 9.96
CA HIS A 37 11.32 -1.71 10.73
C HIS A 37 11.23 -2.80 11.80
N GLN A 38 10.13 -2.85 12.56
CA GLN A 38 9.94 -3.83 13.63
C GLN A 38 9.86 -5.27 13.12
N ASP A 39 9.28 -5.45 11.94
CA ASP A 39 9.17 -6.76 11.28
C ASP A 39 10.43 -7.14 10.47
N GLY A 40 11.40 -6.24 10.39
CA GLY A 40 12.67 -6.47 9.70
C GLY A 40 12.60 -6.32 8.18
N LEU A 41 11.58 -5.64 7.66
CA LEU A 41 11.32 -5.36 6.25
C LEU A 41 11.96 -4.03 5.83
N TRP A 42 13.27 -3.92 6.03
CA TRP A 42 14.03 -2.68 5.87
C TRP A 42 14.05 -2.18 4.43
N GLU A 43 14.09 -3.11 3.48
CA GLU A 43 14.05 -2.82 2.05
C GLU A 43 12.77 -2.12 1.61
N CYS A 44 11.66 -2.34 2.32
CA CYS A 44 10.35 -1.76 1.99
C CYS A 44 10.15 -0.35 2.55
N ILE A 45 11.03 0.11 3.46
CA ILE A 45 10.89 1.43 4.10
C ILE A 45 11.04 2.57 3.09
N ALA A 46 12.01 2.45 2.17
CA ALA A 46 12.26 3.48 1.16
C ALA A 46 11.05 3.70 0.23
N GLU A 47 10.35 2.61 -0.10
CA GLU A 47 9.14 2.64 -0.94
C GLU A 47 7.95 3.28 -0.19
N ALA A 48 7.83 3.05 1.12
CA ALA A 48 6.80 3.65 1.96
C ALA A 48 6.98 5.17 2.13
N GLU A 49 8.22 5.67 2.22
CA GLU A 49 8.52 7.10 2.40
C GLU A 49 8.38 7.94 1.11
N GLN A 50 8.31 7.31 -0.06
CA GLN A 50 8.27 8.02 -1.35
C GLN A 50 6.89 8.65 -1.67
N GLY A 51 5.85 8.38 -0.88
CA GLY A 51 4.45 8.76 -1.14
C GLY A 51 4.06 10.22 -0.82
N ASP A 52 4.88 10.97 -0.08
CA ASP A 52 4.41 12.21 0.57
C ASP A 52 4.91 13.53 -0.05
N ILE A 53 5.58 13.51 -1.20
CA ILE A 53 6.14 14.72 -1.82
C ILE A 53 5.47 15.06 -3.16
N ALA A 54 4.14 15.19 -3.16
CA ALA A 54 3.45 15.96 -4.20
C ALA A 54 3.54 17.46 -3.86
N PHE A 55 4.74 18.02 -4.00
CA PHE A 55 4.94 19.48 -3.99
C PHE A 55 4.27 20.03 -5.26
N THR A 56 3.10 20.64 -5.11
CA THR A 56 2.44 21.40 -6.17
C THR A 56 3.24 22.69 -6.39
N ASP A 57 4.30 22.59 -7.19
CA ASP A 57 4.97 23.75 -7.76
C ASP A 57 4.08 24.31 -8.89
N ALA A 58 3.11 25.18 -8.57
CA ALA A 58 2.36 25.88 -9.61
C ALA A 58 1.67 27.22 -9.26
N ASP A 59 1.52 27.65 -8.00
CA ASP A 59 0.65 28.80 -7.66
C ASP A 59 1.25 29.90 -6.75
N ASP A 60 2.57 30.15 -6.83
CA ASP A 60 3.20 31.31 -6.14
C ASP A 60 3.86 32.33 -7.10
N ALA A 61 3.44 32.33 -8.37
CA ALA A 61 4.01 33.19 -9.41
C ALA A 61 3.05 34.31 -9.85
N ASP A 62 2.42 35.08 -8.95
CA ASP A 62 1.64 36.28 -9.36
C ASP A 62 1.45 37.38 -8.28
N CYS A 63 2.38 37.56 -7.33
CA CYS A 63 2.23 38.56 -6.25
C CYS A 63 3.07 39.85 -6.37
N PHE A 64 3.94 40.02 -7.36
CA PHE A 64 4.60 41.33 -7.56
C PHE A 64 3.81 42.20 -8.55
N GLY A 65 2.82 42.87 -7.96
CA GLY A 65 2.03 43.91 -8.60
C GLY A 65 2.88 45.00 -9.25
N HIS A 66 2.28 45.58 -10.29
CA HIS A 66 2.74 46.75 -11.01
C HIS A 66 3.11 47.90 -10.06
N SER A 67 4.30 48.47 -10.26
CA SER A 67 4.58 49.86 -9.92
C SER A 67 5.70 50.41 -10.80
N GLY A 68 5.39 51.41 -11.62
CA GLY A 68 6.35 52.14 -12.46
C GLY A 68 5.69 52.71 -13.70
#